data_AF-A0A920VW70-F1
#
_entry.id   AF-A0A920VW70-F1
#
_cell.length_a   1.000
_cell.length_b   1.000
_cell.length_c   1.000
_cell.angle_alpha   90.00
_cell.angle_beta   90.00
_cell.angle_gamma   90.00
#
_symmetry.space_group_name_H-M   'P 1'
#
loop_
_entity.id
_entity.type
_entity.pdbx_description
1 polymer ?
#
loop_
_entity_poly.entity_id
_entity_poly.type
_entity_poly.pdbx_seq_one_letter_code
_entity_poly.pdbx_strand_id
1 'polypeptide(L)'
;MTYLIPELQGHVVAVASVDENGFISDFSNRCGVSSDYCISAPGGGITVAYPTSASEPGIYESTDSCVQTNSCYAVAGGTSFAAPHVAGGLAILSNILMVN
;
A
#
# COMPACT_ATOMS: atom_id res chain seq x y z
N MET A 1 -19.47 -5.51 -6.19
CA MET A 1 -20.58 -5.28 -5.25
C MET A 1 -19.98 -5.04 -3.89
N THR A 2 -20.30 -3.94 -3.22
CA THR A 2 -19.82 -3.64 -1.85
C THR A 2 -20.77 -4.25 -0.84
N TYR A 3 -20.24 -5.01 0.11
CA TYR A 3 -21.00 -5.62 1.20
C TYR A 3 -20.65 -4.91 2.51
N LEU A 4 -21.67 -4.43 3.22
CA LEU A 4 -21.49 -3.83 4.54
C LEU A 4 -21.42 -4.94 5.58
N ILE A 5 -20.32 -4.98 6.33
CA ILE A 5 -20.17 -5.80 7.53
C ILE A 5 -20.10 -4.81 8.69
N PRO A 6 -21.22 -4.54 9.38
CA PRO A 6 -21.25 -3.55 10.47
C PRO A 6 -20.20 -3.80 11.54
N GLU A 7 -19.86 -5.07 11.78
CA GLU A 7 -18.87 -5.51 12.76
C GLU A 7 -17.45 -5.05 12.41
N LEU A 8 -17.15 -4.65 11.17
CA LEU A 8 -15.83 -4.10 10.82
C LEU A 8 -15.66 -2.65 11.28
N GLN A 9 -16.77 -1.93 11.50
CA GLN A 9 -16.72 -0.54 11.91
C GLN A 9 -16.12 -0.43 13.31
N GLY A 10 -15.02 0.33 13.45
CA GLY A 10 -14.26 0.46 14.69
C GLY A 10 -13.21 -0.63 14.94
N HIS A 11 -13.08 -1.61 14.04
CA HIS A 11 -12.08 -2.68 14.12
C HIS A 11 -11.11 -2.69 12.94
N VAL A 12 -11.47 -2.06 11.82
CA VAL A 12 -10.59 -1.88 10.67
C VAL A 12 -10.57 -0.44 10.21
N VAL A 13 -9.47 -0.07 9.57
CA VAL A 13 -9.38 1.14 8.74
C VAL A 13 -9.32 0.68 7.30
N ALA A 14 -10.33 1.02 6.51
CA ALA A 14 -10.33 0.74 5.08
C ALA A 14 -9.32 1.69 4.39
N VAL A 15 -8.63 1.20 3.35
CA VAL A 15 -7.63 2.01 2.64
C VAL A 15 -7.88 2.00 1.15
N ALA A 16 -8.10 3.20 0.60
CA ALA A 16 -8.18 3.43 -0.84
C ALA A 16 -6.84 3.95 -1.38
N SER A 17 -6.56 3.65 -2.65
CA SER A 17 -5.33 4.09 -3.32
C SER A 17 -5.56 5.38 -4.10
N VAL A 18 -4.65 6.34 -3.93
CA VAL A 18 -4.50 7.50 -4.82
C VAL A 18 -3.24 7.39 -5.68
N ASP A 19 -3.27 8.03 -6.84
CA ASP A 19 -2.14 8.21 -7.74
C ASP A 19 -1.24 9.40 -7.32
N GLU A 20 -0.21 9.66 -8.11
CA GLU A 20 0.76 10.74 -7.89
C GLU A 20 0.14 12.16 -7.95
N ASN A 21 -1.03 12.31 -8.58
CA ASN A 21 -1.75 13.58 -8.68
C ASN A 21 -2.78 13.73 -7.54
N GLY A 22 -2.91 12.73 -6.66
CA GLY A 22 -3.87 12.71 -5.56
C GLY A 22 -5.29 12.31 -5.98
N PHE A 23 -5.48 11.80 -7.20
CA PHE A 23 -6.77 11.25 -7.63
C PHE A 23 -6.88 9.78 -7.20
N ILE A 24 -8.11 9.30 -6.98
CA ILE A 24 -8.32 7.86 -6.72
C ILE A 24 -7.81 7.08 -7.93
N SER A 25 -6.88 6.15 -7.70
CA SER A 25 -6.32 5.30 -8.76
C SER A 25 -7.43 4.53 -9.47
N ASP A 26 -7.34 4.37 -10.79
CA ASP A 26 -8.40 3.75 -11.62
C ASP A 26 -8.77 2.32 -11.18
N PHE A 27 -7.83 1.58 -10.61
CA PHE A 27 -8.03 0.23 -10.08
C PHE A 27 -8.64 0.21 -8.66
N SER A 28 -8.67 1.34 -7.95
CA SER A 28 -9.09 1.41 -6.56
C SER A 28 -10.60 1.54 -6.46
N ASN A 29 -11.19 0.70 -5.61
CA ASN A 29 -12.52 1.00 -5.09
C ASN A 29 -12.46 2.31 -4.29
N ARG A 30 -13.54 3.08 -4.34
CA ARG A 30 -13.75 4.26 -3.49
C ARG A 30 -14.28 3.82 -2.12
N CYS A 31 -14.13 4.69 -1.12
CA CYS A 31 -14.52 4.39 0.26
C CYS A 31 -16.02 4.05 0.44
N GLY A 32 -16.94 4.67 -0.31
CA GLY A 32 -18.36 4.29 -0.29
C GLY A 32 -18.95 4.17 1.13
N VAL A 33 -19.48 2.99 1.46
CA VAL A 33 -20.10 2.69 2.78
C VAL A 33 -19.11 2.70 3.95
N SER A 34 -17.80 2.60 3.69
CA SER A 34 -16.77 2.70 4.73
C SER A 34 -16.19 4.11 4.85
N SER A 35 -16.81 5.12 4.24
CA SER A 35 -16.31 6.51 4.24
C SER A 35 -15.97 7.05 5.64
N ASP A 36 -16.71 6.66 6.67
CA ASP A 36 -16.45 7.07 8.06
C ASP A 36 -15.18 6.47 8.67
N TYR A 37 -14.64 5.39 8.10
CA TYR A 37 -13.44 4.67 8.59
C TYR A 37 -12.49 4.30 7.44
N CYS A 38 -12.48 5.12 6.39
CA CYS A 38 -11.63 4.94 5.21
C CYS A 38 -10.64 6.08 5.07
N ILE A 39 -9.37 5.74 4.84
CA ILE A 39 -8.31 6.70 4.55
C ILE A 39 -7.78 6.43 3.15
N SER A 40 -7.67 7.48 2.34
CA SER A 40 -7.01 7.38 1.03
C SER A 40 -5.53 7.69 1.17
N ALA A 41 -4.66 6.87 0.58
CA ALA A 41 -3.21 7.01 0.68
C ALA A 41 -2.52 6.65 -0.64
N PRO A 42 -1.25 7.08 -0.86
CA PRO A 42 -0.51 6.77 -2.07
C PRO A 42 -0.43 5.27 -2.31
N GLY A 43 -0.97 4.82 -3.45
CA GLY A 43 -0.92 3.43 -3.85
C GLY A 43 -0.76 3.22 -5.36
N GLY A 44 -0.80 4.28 -6.17
CA GLY A 44 -0.39 4.26 -7.57
C GLY A 44 1.08 4.64 -7.70
N GLY A 45 1.85 3.87 -8.48
CA GLY A 45 3.24 4.21 -8.80
C GLY A 45 4.22 4.12 -7.61
N ILE A 46 4.00 3.21 -6.67
CA ILE A 46 4.83 3.08 -5.46
C ILE A 46 6.10 2.28 -5.76
N THR A 47 7.27 2.81 -5.39
CA THR A 47 8.53 2.08 -5.43
C THR A 47 8.59 1.07 -4.27
N VAL A 48 8.70 -0.21 -4.59
CA VAL A 48 8.67 -1.32 -3.63
C VAL A 48 9.90 -2.22 -3.82
N ALA A 49 10.38 -2.79 -2.72
CA ALA A 49 11.38 -3.84 -2.79
C ALA A 49 10.81 -5.04 -3.56
N TYR A 50 11.54 -5.53 -4.55
CA TYR A 50 11.15 -6.65 -5.38
C TYR A 50 12.16 -7.78 -5.18
N PRO A 51 11.76 -8.90 -4.53
CA PRO A 51 12.68 -9.98 -4.23
C PRO A 51 13.10 -10.69 -5.52
N THR A 52 14.40 -10.94 -5.65
CA THR A 52 15.00 -11.54 -6.84
C THR A 52 16.13 -12.50 -6.47
N SER A 53 16.41 -13.45 -7.36
CA SER A 53 17.61 -14.28 -7.30
C SER A 53 18.14 -14.58 -8.71
N ALA A 54 19.38 -15.05 -8.83
CA ALA A 54 19.94 -15.42 -10.14
C ALA A 54 19.12 -16.49 -10.88
N SER A 55 18.43 -17.37 -10.15
CA SER A 55 17.53 -18.39 -10.71
C SER A 55 16.09 -17.89 -10.93
N GLU A 56 15.72 -16.79 -10.29
CA GLU A 56 14.38 -16.21 -10.37
C GLU A 56 14.50 -14.67 -10.40
N PRO A 57 14.92 -14.11 -11.56
CA PRO A 57 15.17 -12.67 -11.68
C PRO A 57 13.87 -11.86 -11.78
N GLY A 58 12.72 -12.54 -11.96
CA GLY A 58 11.41 -11.93 -12.05
C GLY A 58 11.27 -11.06 -13.30
N ILE A 59 11.06 -9.76 -13.10
CA ILE A 59 10.92 -8.76 -14.18
C ILE A 59 12.26 -8.18 -14.67
N TYR A 60 13.38 -8.62 -14.10
CA TYR A 60 14.75 -8.16 -14.41
C TYR A 60 15.53 -9.23 -15.18
N GLU A 61 16.72 -8.86 -15.67
CA GLU A 61 17.65 -9.82 -16.23
C GLU A 61 18.51 -10.43 -15.12
N SER A 62 18.86 -11.72 -15.24
CA SER A 62 19.68 -12.41 -14.23
C SER A 62 21.09 -11.83 -14.09
N THR A 63 21.53 -11.06 -15.08
CA THR A 63 22.81 -10.34 -15.11
C THR A 63 22.76 -8.97 -14.44
N ASP A 64 21.57 -8.44 -14.15
CA ASP A 64 21.41 -7.13 -13.51
C ASP A 64 22.06 -7.12 -12.13
N SER A 65 22.75 -6.03 -11.79
CA SER A 65 23.49 -5.93 -10.54
C SER A 65 22.59 -6.05 -9.31
N CYS A 66 21.36 -5.53 -9.38
CA CYS A 66 20.41 -5.61 -8.28
C CYS A 66 19.94 -7.05 -8.01
N VAL A 67 19.89 -7.91 -9.03
CA VAL A 67 19.49 -9.31 -8.90
C VAL A 67 20.56 -10.10 -8.14
N GLN A 68 21.84 -9.85 -8.47
CA GLN A 68 22.98 -10.49 -7.81
C GLN A 68 23.04 -10.17 -6.30
N THR A 69 22.58 -8.99 -5.90
CA THR A 69 22.56 -8.54 -4.50
C THR A 69 21.19 -8.59 -3.82
N ASN A 70 20.16 -9.11 -4.51
CA ASN A 70 18.76 -9.11 -4.05
C ASN A 70 18.32 -7.72 -3.52
N SER A 71 18.60 -6.69 -4.30
CA SER A 71 18.35 -5.28 -3.95
C SER A 71 17.55 -4.55 -5.04
N CYS A 72 16.77 -5.29 -5.83
CA CYS A 72 15.94 -4.70 -6.87
C CYS A 72 14.72 -3.99 -6.27
N TYR A 73 14.31 -2.92 -6.96
CA TYR A 73 13.10 -2.17 -6.63
C TYR A 73 12.24 -2.05 -7.87
N ALA A 74 10.94 -2.34 -7.76
CA ALA A 74 9.98 -2.18 -8.85
C ALA A 74 8.99 -1.05 -8.54
N VAL A 75 8.35 -0.52 -9.57
CA VAL A 75 7.19 0.37 -9.41
C VAL A 75 5.92 -0.47 -9.48
N ALA A 76 5.08 -0.40 -8.46
CA ALA A 76 3.86 -1.18 -8.34
C ALA A 76 2.65 -0.31 -7.99
N GLY A 77 1.47 -0.78 -8.38
CA GLY A 77 0.19 -0.13 -8.09
C GLY A 77 -0.75 -1.07 -7.35
N GLY A 78 -1.42 -0.59 -6.30
CA GLY A 78 -2.38 -1.37 -5.54
C GLY A 78 -2.78 -0.73 -4.21
N THR A 79 -4.00 -1.03 -3.75
CA THR A 79 -4.43 -0.69 -2.38
C THR A 79 -3.58 -1.40 -1.32
N SER A 80 -3.00 -2.55 -1.64
CA SER A 80 -2.00 -3.25 -0.81
C SER A 80 -0.74 -2.43 -0.53
N PHE A 81 -0.41 -1.46 -1.41
CA PHE A 81 0.71 -0.54 -1.20
C PHE A 81 0.28 0.78 -0.56
N ALA A 82 -1.00 1.15 -0.66
CA ALA A 82 -1.58 2.26 0.12
C ALA A 82 -1.75 1.91 1.60
N ALA A 83 -2.18 0.68 1.92
CA ALA A 83 -2.39 0.21 3.29
C ALA A 83 -1.21 0.44 4.26
N PRO A 84 0.05 0.11 3.90
CA PRO A 84 1.19 0.34 4.79
C PRO A 84 1.48 1.82 5.04
N HIS A 85 1.14 2.74 4.13
CA HIS A 85 1.26 4.18 4.39
C HIS A 85 0.34 4.63 5.53
N VAL A 86 -0.91 4.15 5.53
CA VAL A 86 -1.87 4.41 6.62
C VAL A 86 -1.40 3.77 7.92
N ALA A 87 -0.98 2.51 7.88
CA ALA A 87 -0.48 1.81 9.07
C ALA A 87 0.74 2.50 9.69
N GLY A 88 1.69 2.95 8.88
CA GLY A 88 2.87 3.70 9.34
C GLY A 88 2.50 5.05 9.95
N GLY A 89 1.59 5.81 9.32
CA GLY A 89 1.08 7.06 9.87
C GLY A 89 0.40 6.87 11.24
N LEU A 90 -0.45 5.85 11.36
CA LEU A 90 -1.10 5.49 12.62
C LEU A 90 -0.08 5.04 13.68
N ALA A 91 0.98 4.31 13.31
CA ALA A 91 2.03 3.90 14.24
C ALA A 91 2.77 5.11 14.83
N ILE A 92 3.08 6.13 14.01
CA ILE A 92 3.70 7.38 14.48
C ILE A 92 2.76 8.13 15.42
N LEU A 93 1.49 8.28 15.05
CA LEU A 93 0.48 8.93 15.91
C LEU A 93 0.33 8.20 17.24
N SER A 94 0.24 6.87 17.21
CA SER A 94 0.17 6.05 18.42
C SER A 94 1.39 6.26 19.30
N ASN A 95 2.60 6.30 18.71
CA ASN A 95 3.82 6.53 19.47
C ASN A 95 3.80 7.90 20.16
N ILE A 96 3.38 8.95 19.47
CA ILE A 96 3.31 10.32 20.02
C ILE A 96 2.25 10.42 21.14
N LEU A 97 1.10 9.77 20.96
CA LEU A 97 -0.02 9.86 21.90
C LEU A 97 0.16 8.98 23.15
N MET A 98 1.00 7.95 23.09
CA MET A 98 1.30 7.06 24.21
C MET A 98 2.40 7.58 25.15
N VAL A 99 2.96 8.77 24.92
CA VAL A 99 3.98 9.39 25.80
C VAL A 99 3.36 10.27 26.90
N ASN A 100 2.09 10.05 27.26
CA ASN A 100 1.47 10.65 28.45
C ASN A 100 1.21 9.62 29.54
#